data_AF-A0A0M9EDS2-F1
#
_entry.id   AF-A0A0M9EDS2-F1
#
_cell.length_a   1.000
_cell.length_b   1.000
_cell.length_c   1.000
_cell.angle_alpha   90.00
_cell.angle_beta   90.00
_cell.angle_gamma   90.00
#
_symmetry.space_group_name_H-M   'P 1'
#
loop_
_entity.id
_entity.type
_entity.pdbx_description
1 polymer ?
#
loop_
_entity_poly.entity_id
_entity_poly.type
_entity_poly.pdbx_seq_one_letter_code
_entity_poly.pdbx_strand_id
1 'polypeptide(L)'
;SFAKGEDQNILDNVGNVQVVENWATDIYLGPKDELSTQYATFVVEAINHTLFAGGPVITADGTLKYTPIEKAYGDSDIQVYLSDNGTGAYTSGVKSFVISLASLNSQPSFTKGNNVTVLEDSGLNRISDWATDINKGHPYESAQSIEFKITATNAGIFSV
;
A
#
# COMPACT_ATOMS: atom_id res chain seq x y z
N SER A 1 8.95 -13.24 -25.31
CA SER A 1 8.86 -11.88 -24.72
C SER A 1 7.43 -11.60 -24.29
N PHE A 2 7.19 -10.47 -23.61
CA PHE A 2 5.85 -10.00 -23.24
C PHE A 2 5.88 -8.47 -23.04
N ALA A 3 4.71 -7.84 -22.98
CA ALA A 3 4.52 -6.49 -22.46
C ALA A 3 4.07 -6.57 -20.99
N LYS A 4 4.72 -5.79 -20.10
CA LYS A 4 4.34 -5.75 -18.68
C LYS A 4 3.16 -4.81 -18.48
N GLY A 5 2.39 -5.07 -17.44
CA GLY A 5 1.36 -4.16 -16.95
C GLY A 5 1.94 -3.03 -16.10
N GLU A 6 1.02 -2.24 -15.56
CA GLU A 6 1.32 -1.13 -14.66
C GLU A 6 1.74 -1.62 -13.26
N ASP A 7 2.31 -0.70 -12.49
CA ASP A 7 2.58 -0.89 -11.06
C ASP A 7 1.26 -1.00 -10.27
N GLN A 8 1.29 -1.70 -9.15
CA GLN A 8 0.11 -2.00 -8.35
C GLN A 8 0.11 -1.20 -7.06
N ASN A 9 -0.99 -0.50 -6.77
CA ASN A 9 -1.15 0.28 -5.55
C ASN A 9 -2.39 -0.21 -4.80
N ILE A 10 -2.20 -0.84 -3.65
CA ILE A 10 -3.28 -1.34 -2.81
C ILE A 10 -3.44 -0.42 -1.61
N LEU A 11 -4.64 0.14 -1.49
CA LEU A 11 -5.12 0.82 -0.29
C LEU A 11 -5.89 -0.18 0.56
N ASP A 12 -5.85 0.01 1.87
CA ASP A 12 -6.63 -0.78 2.82
C ASP A 12 -6.37 -2.29 2.69
N ASN A 13 -5.12 -2.68 2.95
CA ASN A 13 -4.68 -4.06 2.86
C ASN A 13 -5.34 -4.95 3.93
N VAL A 14 -6.46 -5.56 3.56
CA VAL A 14 -7.25 -6.51 4.35
C VAL A 14 -6.84 -7.98 4.14
N GLY A 15 -5.71 -8.25 3.49
CA GLY A 15 -5.18 -9.62 3.33
C GLY A 15 -5.89 -10.49 2.28
N ASN A 16 -6.77 -9.91 1.46
CA ASN A 16 -7.46 -10.62 0.38
C ASN A 16 -6.54 -10.83 -0.84
N VAL A 17 -6.77 -11.93 -1.57
CA VAL A 17 -6.09 -12.17 -2.84
C VAL A 17 -6.41 -11.07 -3.85
N GLN A 18 -5.38 -10.54 -4.48
CA GLN A 18 -5.46 -9.60 -5.58
C GLN A 18 -5.32 -10.36 -6.89
N VAL A 19 -6.18 -10.03 -7.86
CA VAL A 19 -6.18 -10.64 -9.18
C VAL A 19 -6.21 -9.53 -10.21
N VAL A 20 -5.18 -9.47 -11.05
CA VAL A 20 -5.04 -8.48 -12.12
C VAL A 20 -4.99 -9.23 -13.44
N GLU A 21 -6.15 -9.34 -14.08
CA GLU A 21 -6.29 -9.99 -15.38
C GLU A 21 -5.52 -9.21 -16.45
N ASN A 22 -4.94 -9.95 -17.40
CA ASN A 22 -4.18 -9.38 -18.52
C ASN A 22 -3.06 -8.42 -18.06
N TRP A 23 -2.44 -8.68 -16.91
CA TRP A 23 -1.30 -7.87 -16.46
C TRP A 23 -0.12 -8.02 -17.41
N ALA A 24 0.22 -9.25 -17.81
CA ALA A 24 1.18 -9.49 -18.89
C ALA A 24 0.43 -9.72 -20.21
N THR A 25 0.75 -8.93 -21.23
CA THR A 25 0.15 -9.03 -22.57
C THR A 25 1.22 -9.26 -23.63
N ASP A 26 0.81 -9.41 -24.90
CA ASP A 26 1.72 -9.62 -26.04
C ASP A 26 2.73 -10.76 -25.79
N ILE A 27 2.25 -11.84 -25.13
CA ILE A 27 3.06 -13.00 -24.78
C ILE A 27 3.43 -13.73 -26.06
N TYR A 28 4.72 -13.71 -26.37
CA TYR A 28 5.29 -14.29 -27.57
C TYR A 28 6.34 -15.35 -27.20
N LEU A 29 6.07 -16.60 -27.53
CA LEU A 29 6.96 -17.75 -27.26
C LEU A 29 7.84 -18.13 -28.46
N GLY A 30 7.74 -17.40 -29.57
CA GLY A 30 8.43 -17.74 -30.82
C GLY A 30 7.47 -18.03 -31.97
N PRO A 31 7.99 -18.42 -33.14
CA PRO A 31 7.22 -18.73 -34.33
C PRO A 31 6.16 -19.82 -34.10
N LYS A 32 5.01 -19.67 -34.75
CA LYS A 32 3.84 -20.54 -34.57
C LYS A 32 4.11 -22.02 -34.89
N ASP A 33 5.09 -22.26 -35.73
CA ASP A 33 5.49 -23.58 -36.21
C ASP A 33 6.08 -24.46 -35.08
N GLU A 34 6.38 -23.86 -33.91
CA GLU A 34 6.92 -24.53 -32.73
C GLU A 34 5.92 -24.60 -31.55
N LEU A 35 4.72 -24.02 -31.68
CA LEU A 35 3.80 -23.78 -30.54
C LEU A 35 2.96 -24.99 -30.11
N SER A 36 2.95 -26.11 -30.84
CA SER A 36 2.07 -27.24 -30.51
C SER A 36 2.47 -27.99 -29.23
N THR A 37 3.68 -27.77 -28.71
CA THR A 37 4.19 -28.37 -27.46
C THR A 37 4.88 -27.37 -26.53
N GLN A 38 4.79 -26.07 -26.82
CA GLN A 38 5.43 -25.03 -25.99
C GLN A 38 4.48 -24.50 -24.92
N TYR A 39 4.99 -24.28 -23.70
CA TYR A 39 4.24 -23.64 -22.63
C TYR A 39 5.05 -22.53 -21.96
N ALA A 40 4.36 -21.42 -21.67
CA ALA A 40 4.89 -20.26 -20.98
C ALA A 40 5.03 -20.53 -19.48
N THR A 41 6.21 -20.23 -18.93
CA THR A 41 6.46 -20.20 -17.49
C THR A 41 6.94 -18.81 -17.11
N PHE A 42 6.17 -18.07 -16.33
CA PHE A 42 6.66 -16.85 -15.69
C PHE A 42 7.44 -17.19 -14.43
N VAL A 43 8.64 -16.63 -14.32
CA VAL A 43 9.40 -16.63 -13.08
C VAL A 43 9.26 -15.25 -12.47
N VAL A 44 8.77 -15.21 -11.23
CA VAL A 44 8.45 -13.98 -10.52
C VAL A 44 9.18 -13.99 -9.18
N GLU A 45 9.91 -12.92 -8.89
CA GLU A 45 10.67 -12.73 -7.67
C GLU A 45 10.31 -11.38 -7.05
N ALA A 46 9.95 -11.38 -5.76
CA ALA A 46 9.60 -10.17 -5.03
C ALA A 46 10.74 -9.82 -4.09
N ILE A 47 11.38 -8.66 -4.21
CA ILE A 47 12.54 -8.33 -3.36
C ILE A 47 12.15 -8.27 -1.87
N ASN A 48 10.99 -7.69 -1.56
CA ASN A 48 10.43 -7.71 -0.22
C ASN A 48 9.32 -8.76 -0.10
N HIS A 49 9.72 -10.00 0.19
CA HIS A 49 8.79 -11.13 0.34
C HIS A 49 7.88 -11.00 1.57
N THR A 50 8.31 -10.24 2.58
CA THR A 50 7.61 -10.14 3.87
C THR A 50 6.26 -9.42 3.80
N LEU A 51 5.97 -8.78 2.67
CA LEU A 51 4.68 -8.13 2.42
C LEU A 51 3.58 -9.12 1.98
N PHE A 52 3.90 -10.37 1.68
CA PHE A 52 2.96 -11.32 1.06
C PHE A 52 2.81 -12.62 1.85
N ALA A 53 1.56 -13.07 2.03
CA ALA A 53 1.25 -14.39 2.61
C ALA A 53 1.62 -15.54 1.66
N GLY A 54 1.75 -15.23 0.37
CA GLY A 54 2.39 -16.02 -0.68
C GLY A 54 2.87 -15.08 -1.78
N GLY A 55 4.07 -15.31 -2.31
CA GLY A 55 4.69 -14.42 -3.30
C GLY A 55 3.83 -14.21 -4.55
N PRO A 56 4.05 -13.10 -5.29
CA PRO A 56 3.33 -12.85 -6.53
C PRO A 56 3.61 -13.92 -7.57
N VAL A 57 2.59 -14.30 -8.32
CA VAL A 57 2.67 -15.25 -9.43
C VAL A 57 1.96 -14.69 -10.65
N ILE A 58 2.45 -15.01 -11.83
CA ILE A 58 1.78 -14.68 -13.10
C ILE A 58 1.48 -15.99 -13.82
N THR A 59 0.22 -16.22 -14.16
CA THR A 59 -0.21 -17.40 -14.90
C THR A 59 0.10 -17.27 -16.39
N ALA A 60 0.08 -18.38 -17.13
CA ALA A 60 0.45 -18.42 -18.55
C ALA A 60 -0.42 -17.53 -19.46
N ASP A 61 -1.65 -17.21 -19.03
CA ASP A 61 -2.55 -16.25 -19.68
C ASP A 61 -2.22 -14.78 -19.37
N GLY A 62 -1.22 -14.52 -18.53
CA GLY A 62 -0.78 -13.20 -18.13
C GLY A 62 -1.49 -12.61 -16.91
N THR A 63 -2.30 -13.39 -16.19
CA THR A 63 -2.98 -12.92 -14.98
C THR A 63 -2.00 -12.89 -13.79
N LEU A 64 -1.83 -11.72 -13.18
CA LEU A 64 -1.05 -11.54 -11.94
C LEU A 64 -1.92 -11.85 -10.72
N LYS A 65 -1.40 -12.64 -9.78
CA LYS A 65 -2.03 -12.94 -8.49
C LYS A 65 -1.04 -12.79 -7.35
N TYR A 66 -1.48 -12.19 -6.25
CA TYR A 66 -0.70 -12.10 -5.02
C TYR A 66 -1.64 -11.90 -3.84
N THR A 67 -1.20 -12.31 -2.65
CA THR A 67 -1.96 -12.11 -1.41
C THR A 67 -1.11 -11.31 -0.45
N PRO A 68 -1.37 -10.01 -0.29
CA PRO A 68 -0.71 -9.21 0.74
C PRO A 68 -0.98 -9.79 2.14
N ILE A 69 -0.03 -9.65 3.07
CA ILE A 69 -0.29 -9.94 4.49
C ILE A 69 -1.18 -8.83 5.04
N GLU A 70 -2.26 -9.17 5.74
CA GLU A 70 -3.15 -8.20 6.37
C GLU A 70 -2.34 -7.15 7.16
N LYS A 71 -2.64 -5.86 6.92
CA LYS A 71 -2.00 -4.70 7.57
C LYS A 71 -0.51 -4.50 7.27
N ALA A 72 0.10 -5.29 6.40
CA ALA A 72 1.43 -4.97 5.88
C ALA A 72 1.38 -3.69 5.03
N TYR A 73 2.42 -2.87 5.14
CA TYR A 73 2.60 -1.63 4.40
C TYR A 73 4.05 -1.51 3.91
N GLY A 74 4.25 -0.72 2.85
CA GLY A 74 5.52 -0.52 2.18
C GLY A 74 5.52 -1.08 0.76
N ASP A 75 6.70 -1.08 0.15
CA ASP A 75 6.87 -1.38 -1.27
C ASP A 75 7.67 -2.69 -1.47
N SER A 76 7.38 -3.37 -2.58
CA SER A 76 8.18 -4.49 -3.07
C SER A 76 8.44 -4.33 -4.56
N ASP A 77 9.71 -4.22 -4.93
CA ASP A 77 10.14 -4.37 -6.32
C ASP A 77 9.94 -5.83 -6.75
N ILE A 78 9.26 -6.02 -7.85
CA ILE A 78 9.02 -7.35 -8.43
C ILE A 78 9.81 -7.47 -9.73
N GLN A 79 10.56 -8.55 -9.86
CA GLN A 79 11.26 -8.93 -11.08
C GLN A 79 10.54 -10.09 -11.74
N VAL A 80 10.31 -9.99 -13.04
CA VAL A 80 9.65 -11.02 -13.83
C VAL A 80 10.40 -11.25 -15.13
N TYR A 81 10.57 -12.52 -15.48
CA TYR A 81 10.93 -12.94 -16.83
C TYR A 81 10.09 -14.13 -17.25
N LEU A 82 9.94 -14.28 -18.57
CA LEU A 82 9.23 -15.38 -19.19
C LEU A 82 10.24 -16.43 -19.65
N SER A 83 9.98 -17.71 -19.39
CA SER A 83 10.70 -18.86 -19.93
C SER A 83 9.75 -19.75 -20.71
N ASP A 84 10.16 -20.23 -21.88
CA ASP A 84 9.53 -21.36 -22.57
C ASP A 84 10.37 -22.64 -22.43
N ASN A 85 9.91 -23.74 -23.06
CA ASN A 85 10.54 -25.06 -23.08
C ASN A 85 11.11 -25.46 -24.46
N GLY A 86 11.48 -24.50 -25.32
CA GLY A 86 12.06 -24.73 -26.66
C GLY A 86 13.51 -25.24 -26.67
N THR A 87 14.19 -25.19 -27.83
CA THR A 87 15.67 -25.38 -28.00
C THR A 87 16.41 -24.08 -28.45
N GLY A 88 17.45 -23.56 -27.76
CA GLY A 88 17.95 -22.16 -27.86
C GLY A 88 17.93 -21.27 -26.59
N ALA A 89 17.69 -19.96 -26.75
CA ALA A 89 17.54 -18.98 -25.66
C ALA A 89 16.05 -18.78 -25.34
N TYR A 90 15.58 -19.37 -24.24
CA TYR A 90 14.15 -19.49 -23.88
C TYR A 90 13.64 -18.39 -22.97
N THR A 91 14.54 -17.56 -22.47
CA THR A 91 14.22 -16.56 -21.46
C THR A 91 14.10 -15.19 -22.10
N SER A 92 13.07 -14.45 -21.73
CA SER A 92 12.97 -13.04 -22.04
C SER A 92 13.98 -12.23 -21.22
N GLY A 93 14.19 -10.97 -21.60
CA GLY A 93 14.76 -9.99 -20.67
C GLY A 93 13.89 -9.86 -19.42
N VAL A 94 14.53 -9.50 -18.30
CA VAL A 94 13.85 -9.19 -17.03
C VAL A 94 13.09 -7.88 -17.17
N LYS A 95 11.89 -7.84 -16.60
CA LYS A 95 11.10 -6.62 -16.41
C LYS A 95 10.81 -6.43 -14.93
N SER A 96 10.69 -5.17 -14.53
CA SER A 96 10.37 -4.80 -13.16
C SER A 96 9.09 -4.00 -13.07
N PHE A 97 8.39 -4.15 -11.96
CA PHE A 97 7.25 -3.34 -11.54
C PHE A 97 7.19 -3.30 -10.02
N VAL A 98 6.47 -2.35 -9.46
CA VAL A 98 6.33 -2.18 -8.01
C VAL A 98 4.96 -2.62 -7.55
N ILE A 99 4.90 -3.30 -6.41
CA ILE A 99 3.67 -3.46 -5.62
C ILE A 99 3.81 -2.63 -4.35
N SER A 100 2.97 -1.61 -4.23
CA SER A 100 2.92 -0.69 -3.09
C SER A 100 1.70 -0.98 -2.23
N LEU A 101 1.93 -1.27 -0.95
CA LEU A 101 0.90 -1.44 0.07
C LEU A 101 0.84 -0.19 0.92
N ALA A 102 -0.14 0.67 0.67
CA ALA A 102 -0.29 1.93 1.37
C ALA A 102 -1.19 1.78 2.60
N SER A 103 -0.81 2.42 3.70
CA SER A 103 -1.69 2.61 4.86
C SER A 103 -2.77 3.64 4.52
N LEU A 104 -4.03 3.31 4.80
CA LEU A 104 -5.14 4.24 4.63
C LEU A 104 -5.19 5.22 5.79
N ASN A 105 -4.86 6.50 5.51
CA ASN A 105 -4.92 7.61 6.46
C ASN A 105 -6.23 7.63 7.24
N SER A 106 -6.20 7.30 8.54
CA SER A 106 -7.39 7.36 9.39
C SER A 106 -7.50 8.71 10.09
N GLN A 107 -8.73 9.26 10.14
CA GLN A 107 -8.97 10.55 10.77
C GLN A 107 -8.59 10.51 12.27
N PRO A 108 -7.83 11.51 12.77
CA PRO A 108 -7.56 11.62 14.20
C PRO A 108 -8.83 12.01 14.96
N SER A 109 -8.94 11.57 16.21
CA SER A 109 -10.08 11.88 17.09
C SER A 109 -9.63 12.17 18.52
N PHE A 110 -10.49 12.84 19.28
CA PHE A 110 -10.31 13.07 20.72
C PHE A 110 -11.67 13.32 21.38
N THR A 111 -11.76 13.08 22.67
CA THR A 111 -12.91 13.46 23.50
C THR A 111 -12.65 14.84 24.07
N LYS A 112 -13.52 15.82 23.75
CA LYS A 112 -13.44 17.14 24.38
C LYS A 112 -13.99 17.11 25.81
N GLY A 113 -13.40 17.91 26.66
CA GLY A 113 -13.86 18.15 28.02
C GLY A 113 -15.07 19.10 28.07
N ASN A 114 -15.45 19.41 29.31
CA ASN A 114 -16.55 20.33 29.58
C ASN A 114 -16.22 21.75 29.10
N ASN A 115 -17.28 22.55 28.91
CA ASN A 115 -17.12 23.97 28.65
C ASN A 115 -16.50 24.65 29.86
N VAL A 116 -15.64 25.63 29.59
CA VAL A 116 -14.86 26.33 30.61
C VAL A 116 -15.46 27.72 30.78
N THR A 117 -15.72 28.11 32.02
CA THR A 117 -16.12 29.47 32.38
C THR A 117 -15.16 29.97 33.44
N VAL A 118 -14.56 31.13 33.18
CA VAL A 118 -13.57 31.77 34.05
C VAL A 118 -13.95 33.24 34.21
N LEU A 119 -13.62 33.83 35.36
CA LEU A 119 -13.79 35.25 35.57
C LEU A 119 -12.71 36.03 34.83
N GLU A 120 -13.01 37.25 34.42
CA GLU A 120 -12.10 38.10 33.61
C GLU A 120 -10.74 38.36 34.27
N ASP A 121 -10.68 38.31 35.60
CA ASP A 121 -9.46 38.53 36.39
C ASP A 121 -8.98 37.26 37.12
N SER A 122 -9.35 36.07 36.65
CA SER A 122 -8.98 34.82 37.34
C SER A 122 -7.51 34.41 37.17
N GLY A 123 -6.70 35.19 36.45
CA GLY A 123 -5.31 34.87 36.13
C GLY A 123 -5.17 33.65 35.20
N LEU A 124 -4.02 32.97 35.28
CA LEU A 124 -3.72 31.81 34.43
C LEU A 124 -4.61 30.60 34.78
N ASN A 125 -5.39 30.14 33.82
CA ASN A 125 -6.20 28.94 33.94
C ASN A 125 -5.47 27.73 33.34
N ARG A 126 -5.23 26.70 34.15
CA ARG A 126 -4.67 25.40 33.71
C ARG A 126 -5.72 24.33 33.90
N ILE A 127 -6.13 23.70 32.80
CA ILE A 127 -7.14 22.64 32.80
C ILE A 127 -6.45 21.39 32.29
N SER A 128 -6.03 20.55 33.22
CA SER A 128 -5.48 19.25 32.92
C SER A 128 -6.54 18.39 32.23
N ASP A 129 -6.10 17.58 31.27
CA ASP A 129 -6.93 16.56 30.62
C ASP A 129 -8.21 17.13 29.97
N TRP A 130 -8.20 18.37 29.49
CA TRP A 130 -9.36 18.92 28.76
C TRP A 130 -9.62 18.15 27.46
N ALA A 131 -8.60 17.64 26.79
CA ALA A 131 -8.75 16.70 25.69
C ALA A 131 -8.25 15.33 26.15
N THR A 132 -9.13 14.32 26.11
CA THR A 132 -8.81 12.92 26.43
C THR A 132 -9.00 12.03 25.21
N ASP A 133 -8.65 10.75 25.33
CA ASP A 133 -8.82 9.75 24.26
C ASP A 133 -8.22 10.18 22.92
N ILE A 134 -7.08 10.87 22.96
CA ILE A 134 -6.40 11.39 21.78
C ILE A 134 -5.92 10.19 20.95
N ASN A 135 -6.56 10.00 19.80
CA ASN A 135 -6.26 8.93 18.86
C ASN A 135 -5.70 9.52 17.56
N LYS A 136 -4.53 9.01 17.14
CA LYS A 136 -3.86 9.41 15.89
C LYS A 136 -4.53 8.87 14.64
N GLY A 137 -5.47 7.94 14.77
CA GLY A 137 -6.00 7.17 13.66
C GLY A 137 -5.69 5.68 13.86
N HIS A 138 -5.35 4.97 12.78
CA HIS A 138 -5.13 3.54 12.86
C HIS A 138 -3.82 3.24 13.60
N PRO A 139 -3.71 2.16 14.41
CA PRO A 139 -2.47 1.83 15.14
C PRO A 139 -1.21 1.68 14.26
N TYR A 140 -1.39 1.34 12.98
CA TYR A 140 -0.30 1.21 12.01
C TYR A 140 0.13 2.56 11.39
N GLU A 141 -0.45 3.66 11.84
CA GLU A 141 -0.10 5.04 11.46
C GLU A 141 0.63 5.75 12.60
N SER A 142 1.27 4.98 13.48
CA SER A 142 1.92 5.47 14.69
C SER A 142 2.98 6.56 14.44
N ALA A 143 3.57 6.58 13.23
CA ALA A 143 4.52 7.58 12.76
C ALA A 143 3.89 8.96 12.46
N GLN A 144 2.56 9.06 12.35
CA GLN A 144 1.90 10.34 12.09
C GLN A 144 1.95 11.28 13.31
N SER A 145 2.00 12.58 13.03
CA SER A 145 1.92 13.66 14.01
C SER A 145 0.50 14.21 14.09
N ILE A 146 -0.01 14.40 15.31
CA ILE A 146 -1.24 15.18 15.55
C ILE A 146 -0.83 16.62 15.90
N GLU A 147 -1.61 17.57 15.42
CA GLU A 147 -1.58 18.97 15.86
C GLU A 147 -2.99 19.41 16.27
N PHE A 148 -3.13 20.08 17.41
CA PHE A 148 -4.35 20.81 17.75
C PHE A 148 -4.29 22.23 17.20
N LYS A 149 -5.23 22.58 16.31
CA LYS A 149 -5.41 23.96 15.85
C LYS A 149 -6.53 24.60 16.67
N ILE A 150 -6.17 25.61 17.46
CA ILE A 150 -7.10 26.33 18.33
C ILE A 150 -7.37 27.70 17.73
N THR A 151 -8.64 28.06 17.58
CA THR A 151 -9.09 29.39 17.17
C THR A 151 -10.01 29.98 18.21
N ALA A 152 -9.87 31.28 18.49
CA ALA A 152 -10.75 32.00 19.39
C ALA A 152 -11.50 33.09 18.62
N THR A 153 -12.83 33.11 18.74
CA THR A 153 -13.69 34.13 18.09
C THR A 153 -13.38 35.54 18.59
N ASN A 154 -12.94 35.67 19.85
CA ASN A 154 -12.54 36.94 20.43
C ASN A 154 -11.12 36.83 21.03
N ALA A 155 -10.12 36.58 20.16
CA ALA A 155 -8.74 36.37 20.59
C ALA A 155 -8.16 37.52 21.43
N GLY A 156 -8.67 38.76 21.27
CA GLY A 156 -8.19 39.94 21.99
C GLY A 156 -8.43 39.95 23.50
N ILE A 157 -9.21 39.00 24.03
CA ILE A 157 -9.41 38.83 25.49
C ILE A 157 -8.37 37.89 26.12
N PHE A 158 -7.52 37.26 25.31
CA PHE A 158 -6.45 36.38 25.77
C PHE A 158 -5.11 37.10 25.66
N SER A 159 -4.32 37.09 26.73
CA SER A 159 -2.89 37.43 26.68
C SER A 159 -2.08 36.14 26.58
N VAL A 160 -1.14 36.06 25.63
CA VAL A 160 -0.25 34.91 25.42
C VAL A 160 0.92 34.92 26.40
#